data_AF-A0A818ZNU9-F1
#
_entry.id   AF-A0A818ZNU9-F1
#
_cell.length_a   1.000
_cell.length_b   1.000
_cell.length_c   1.000
_cell.angle_alpha   90.00
_cell.angle_beta   90.00
_cell.angle_gamma   90.00
#
_symmetry.space_group_name_H-M   'P 1'
#
loop_
_entity.id
_entity.type
_entity.pdbx_description
1 polymer ?
#
loop_
_entity_poly.entity_id
_entity_poly.type
_entity_poly.pdbx_seq_one_letter_code
_entity_poly.pdbx_strand_id
1 'polypeptide(L)'
;MKLYKANDSWIVTTEESSLWFNRRSLSVYTKNEPITDQFLASSAWDASFVSDIHGYIGQVQMVQDGFHWLIFIKNQQLVCQISNTHEIFRITDILIQPFDIFDEESDAKSNSSSNNKYELRCIEELRLWYQETQCFYYSSTYDLTNSMQRSYNHDDTIPLWKRADERYFWNRAMLSELIDQEEHLDTRWIQPIIMGYLSECHFEVDQETNIQLILISRRNCHRAGVRMHCRGIDNDGNVANYVETEQVLWTGHNVMSFIMIRGSVPIFWSQPGIRYRPPPKIDRSKLELKNIVSLK
;
A
#
# COMPACT_ATOMS: atom_id res chain seq x y z
N MET A 1 -9.98 4.82 14.17
CA MET A 1 -9.81 6.26 13.88
C MET A 1 -11.13 6.77 13.33
N LYS A 2 -11.41 8.07 13.40
CA LYS A 2 -12.67 8.64 12.91
C LYS A 2 -12.41 9.64 11.79
N LEU A 3 -13.23 9.60 10.74
CA LEU A 3 -13.19 10.53 9.62
C LEU A 3 -14.34 11.53 9.70
N TYR A 4 -14.01 12.81 9.58
CA TYR A 4 -14.94 13.93 9.56
C TYR A 4 -14.79 14.77 8.29
N LYS A 5 -15.89 15.39 7.87
CA LYS A 5 -15.95 16.35 6.77
C LYS A 5 -16.36 17.71 7.32
N ALA A 6 -15.46 18.68 7.21
CA ALA A 6 -15.75 20.11 7.37
C ALA A 6 -15.95 20.75 6.00
N ASN A 7 -16.34 22.03 5.97
CA ASN A 7 -16.57 22.79 4.72
C ASN A 7 -15.36 22.70 3.77
N ASP A 8 -14.18 23.03 4.29
CA ASP A 8 -12.94 23.15 3.50
C ASP A 8 -11.90 22.06 3.83
N SER A 9 -12.24 21.06 4.64
CA SER A 9 -11.25 20.07 5.09
C SER A 9 -11.84 18.69 5.36
N TRP A 10 -11.05 17.65 5.06
CA TRP A 10 -11.22 16.34 5.67
C TRP A 10 -10.35 16.24 6.91
N ILE A 11 -10.86 15.61 7.96
CA ILE A 11 -10.16 15.52 9.24
C ILE A 11 -10.23 14.07 9.71
N VAL A 12 -9.07 13.45 9.90
CA VAL A 12 -8.94 12.15 10.54
C VAL A 12 -8.46 12.36 11.95
N THR A 13 -9.15 11.79 12.93
CA THR A 13 -8.76 11.87 14.34
C THR A 13 -8.44 10.51 14.94
N THR A 14 -7.42 10.52 15.79
CA THR A 14 -7.09 9.46 16.76
C THR A 14 -7.21 10.03 18.17
N GLU A 15 -6.94 9.21 19.18
CA GLU A 15 -6.88 9.65 20.57
C GLU A 15 -5.69 10.58 20.85
N GLU A 16 -4.65 10.56 20.01
CA GLU A 16 -3.39 11.27 20.27
C GLU A 16 -3.10 12.40 19.28
N SER A 17 -3.54 12.27 18.03
CA SER A 17 -3.29 13.25 16.98
C SER A 17 -4.41 13.32 15.95
N SER A 18 -4.36 14.34 15.11
CA SER A 18 -5.27 14.49 13.97
C SER A 18 -4.50 14.82 12.70
N LEU A 19 -5.01 14.31 11.58
CA LEU A 19 -4.51 14.53 10.23
C LEU A 19 -5.56 15.32 9.45
N TRP A 20 -5.16 16.44 8.87
CA TRP A 20 -6.03 17.38 8.21
C TRP A 20 -5.66 17.50 6.74
N PHE A 21 -6.67 17.47 5.89
CA PHE A 21 -6.55 17.61 4.44
C PHE A 21 -7.31 18.86 4.01
N ASN A 22 -6.61 19.94 3.69
CA ASN A 22 -7.23 21.19 3.25
C ASN A 22 -7.63 21.10 1.77
N ARG A 23 -8.93 21.09 1.49
CA ARG A 23 -9.50 20.84 0.17
C ARG A 23 -9.31 21.99 -0.83
N ARG A 24 -8.98 23.20 -0.35
CA ARG A 24 -8.74 24.38 -1.21
C ARG A 24 -7.30 24.48 -1.69
N SER A 25 -6.37 24.21 -0.77
CA SER A 25 -4.93 24.30 -1.03
C SER A 25 -4.30 22.96 -1.40
N LEU A 26 -5.04 21.86 -1.22
CA LEU A 26 -4.56 20.49 -1.37
C LEU A 26 -3.32 20.20 -0.52
N SER A 27 -3.30 20.79 0.67
CA SER A 27 -2.23 20.60 1.64
C SER A 27 -2.65 19.67 2.76
N VAL A 28 -1.69 18.88 3.23
CA VAL A 28 -1.85 17.99 4.37
C VAL A 28 -1.07 18.51 5.58
N TYR A 29 -1.67 18.46 6.77
CA TYR A 29 -0.99 18.83 8.00
C TYR A 29 -1.47 18.02 9.22
N THR A 30 -0.62 17.90 10.24
CA THR A 30 -0.93 17.15 11.47
C THR A 30 -0.99 18.06 12.69
N LYS A 31 -1.84 17.71 13.65
CA LYS A 31 -1.86 18.33 14.98
C LYS A 31 -1.71 17.25 16.05
N ASN A 32 -0.75 17.43 16.97
CA ASN A 32 -0.42 16.49 18.03
C ASN A 32 -1.25 16.70 19.31
N GLU A 33 -2.53 17.03 19.13
CA GLU A 33 -3.46 17.22 20.23
C GLU A 33 -4.73 16.41 19.96
N PRO A 34 -5.27 15.72 20.98
CA PRO A 34 -6.57 15.06 20.87
C PRO A 34 -7.63 16.10 20.54
N ILE A 35 -8.36 15.89 19.45
CA ILE A 35 -9.49 16.73 19.11
C ILE A 35 -10.76 16.00 19.48
N THR A 36 -11.52 16.56 20.42
CA THR A 36 -12.79 15.98 20.85
C THR A 36 -13.88 16.21 19.80
N ASP A 37 -14.83 15.28 19.73
CA ASP A 37 -16.00 15.37 18.85
C ASP A 37 -16.77 16.69 19.08
N GLN A 38 -16.79 17.20 20.32
CA GLN A 38 -17.43 18.45 20.69
C GLN A 38 -16.67 19.70 20.17
N PHE A 39 -15.34 19.64 20.06
CA PHE A 39 -14.55 20.70 19.45
C PHE A 39 -14.79 20.76 17.93
N LEU A 40 -14.84 19.59 17.27
CA LEU A 40 -15.13 19.50 15.84
C LEU A 40 -16.54 19.96 15.48
N ALA A 41 -17.52 19.66 16.34
CA ALA A 41 -18.90 20.10 16.22
C ALA A 41 -19.13 21.57 16.63
N SER A 42 -18.12 22.25 17.20
CA SER A 42 -18.23 23.66 17.54
C SER A 42 -18.18 24.53 16.28
N SER A 43 -18.81 25.71 16.36
CA SER A 43 -19.14 26.60 15.23
C SER A 43 -17.96 27.10 14.38
N ALA A 44 -16.71 26.84 14.77
CA ALA A 44 -15.54 27.22 13.97
C ALA A 44 -15.32 26.30 12.74
N TRP A 45 -15.77 25.03 12.79
CA TRP A 45 -15.48 24.05 11.74
C TRP A 45 -16.72 23.31 11.21
N ASP A 46 -17.79 23.22 12.01
CA ASP A 46 -19.05 22.54 11.67
C ASP A 46 -18.83 21.17 11.00
N ALA A 47 -17.92 20.38 11.58
CA ALA A 47 -17.47 19.14 10.98
C ALA A 47 -18.48 18.00 11.24
N SER A 48 -18.91 17.35 10.16
CA SER A 48 -19.82 16.21 10.19
C SER A 48 -19.06 14.89 10.24
N PHE A 49 -19.50 13.96 11.10
CA PHE A 49 -18.95 12.60 11.13
C PHE A 49 -19.31 11.85 9.84
N VAL A 50 -18.33 11.14 9.26
CA VAL A 50 -18.50 10.41 8.00
C VAL A 50 -18.43 8.89 8.22
N SER A 51 -17.35 8.40 8.82
CA SER A 51 -17.15 6.96 9.03
C SER A 51 -16.04 6.70 10.04
N ASP A 52 -16.12 5.55 10.70
CA ASP A 52 -14.94 4.92 11.31
C ASP A 52 -14.03 4.37 10.21
N ILE A 53 -12.71 4.50 10.42
CA ILE A 53 -11.66 4.00 9.53
C ILE A 53 -10.51 3.39 10.35
N HIS A 54 -9.75 2.50 9.72
CA HIS A 54 -8.62 1.78 10.33
C HIS A 54 -7.25 2.33 9.93
N GLY A 55 -7.18 3.18 8.91
CA GLY A 55 -5.92 3.77 8.45
C GLY A 55 -6.08 4.61 7.19
N TYR A 56 -5.02 5.35 6.85
CA TYR A 56 -4.89 6.12 5.62
C TYR A 56 -3.99 5.37 4.64
N ILE A 57 -4.48 5.10 3.43
CA ILE A 57 -3.71 4.41 2.38
C ILE A 57 -2.83 5.41 1.64
N GLY A 58 -3.39 6.58 1.32
CA GLY A 58 -2.71 7.64 0.57
C GLY A 58 -3.64 8.40 -0.37
N GLN A 59 -3.04 9.29 -1.15
CA GLN A 59 -3.69 10.11 -2.17
C GLN A 59 -3.37 9.59 -3.57
N VAL A 60 -4.34 9.70 -4.48
CA VAL A 60 -4.14 9.33 -5.89
C VAL A 60 -4.83 10.32 -6.82
N GLN A 61 -4.19 10.57 -7.96
CA GLN A 61 -4.79 11.25 -9.11
C GLN A 61 -4.91 10.21 -10.25
N MET A 62 -6.14 9.98 -10.74
CA MET A 62 -6.41 8.90 -11.70
C MET A 62 -6.07 9.28 -13.14
N VAL A 63 -6.31 10.54 -13.48
CA VAL A 63 -6.10 11.11 -14.82
C VAL A 63 -5.25 12.36 -14.67
N GLN A 64 -4.38 12.61 -15.65
CA GLN A 64 -3.62 13.86 -15.70
C GLN A 64 -4.58 15.06 -15.74
N ASP A 65 -4.33 16.04 -14.86
CA ASP A 65 -5.21 17.21 -14.63
C ASP A 65 -6.63 16.82 -14.14
N GLY A 66 -6.79 15.60 -13.63
CA GLY A 66 -8.01 15.11 -12.99
C GLY A 66 -8.04 15.38 -11.48
N PHE A 67 -9.05 14.84 -10.81
CA PHE A 67 -9.25 15.09 -9.38
C PHE A 67 -8.30 14.29 -8.50
N HIS A 68 -7.97 14.85 -7.34
CA HIS A 68 -7.26 14.17 -6.27
C HIS A 68 -8.25 13.44 -5.37
N TRP A 69 -7.90 12.21 -5.01
CA TRP A 69 -8.72 11.34 -4.19
C TRP A 69 -7.94 10.85 -2.98
N LEU A 70 -8.58 10.87 -1.82
CA LEU A 70 -8.08 10.31 -0.57
C LEU A 70 -8.61 8.89 -0.39
N ILE A 71 -7.73 7.96 -0.05
CA ILE A 71 -8.08 6.55 0.15
C ILE A 71 -7.85 6.17 1.61
N PHE A 72 -8.88 5.61 2.24
CA PHE A 72 -8.87 5.16 3.63
C PHE A 72 -9.23 3.67 3.73
N ILE A 73 -8.70 3.00 4.76
CA ILE A 73 -9.06 1.63 5.11
C ILE A 73 -10.38 1.66 5.86
N LYS A 74 -11.46 1.19 5.23
CA LYS A 74 -12.80 1.19 5.84
C LYS A 74 -13.02 -0.03 6.71
N ASN A 75 -12.73 -1.20 6.16
CA ASN A 75 -12.86 -2.47 6.85
C ASN A 75 -11.57 -3.27 6.72
N GLN A 76 -11.28 -4.02 7.78
CA GLN A 76 -10.15 -4.93 7.84
C GLN A 76 -10.57 -6.25 8.49
N GLN A 77 -9.77 -7.28 8.27
CA GLN A 77 -9.90 -8.57 8.94
C GLN A 77 -8.56 -8.98 9.55
N LEU A 78 -8.55 -9.37 10.82
CA LEU A 78 -7.38 -9.99 11.45
C LEU A 78 -7.09 -11.34 10.77
N VAL A 79 -5.87 -11.52 10.29
CA VAL A 79 -5.44 -12.73 9.57
C VAL A 79 -4.63 -13.65 10.46
N CYS A 80 -3.71 -13.05 11.22
CA CYS A 80 -2.83 -13.77 12.12
C CYS A 80 -2.24 -12.82 13.15
N GLN A 81 -1.62 -13.40 14.17
CA GLN A 81 -0.86 -12.68 15.18
C GLN A 81 0.56 -13.27 15.28
N ILE A 82 1.58 -12.47 14.96
CA ILE A 82 2.99 -12.88 15.12
C ILE A 82 3.41 -12.61 16.56
N SER A 83 4.06 -13.58 17.20
CA SER A 83 4.60 -13.47 18.57
C SER A 83 3.58 -13.13 19.65
N ASN A 84 2.28 -13.33 19.40
CA ASN A 84 1.18 -12.87 20.27
C ASN A 84 1.17 -11.35 20.54
N THR A 85 1.86 -10.55 19.72
CA THR A 85 1.96 -9.09 19.91
C THR A 85 1.64 -8.32 18.64
N HIS A 86 1.98 -8.86 17.49
CA HIS A 86 1.86 -8.16 16.22
C HIS A 86 0.66 -8.66 15.44
N GLU A 87 -0.41 -7.87 15.44
CA GLU A 87 -1.59 -8.15 14.65
C GLU A 87 -1.36 -7.80 13.19
N ILE A 88 -1.76 -8.71 12.30
CA ILE A 88 -1.69 -8.49 10.86
C ILE A 88 -3.09 -8.50 10.29
N PHE A 89 -3.40 -7.44 9.57
CA PHE A 89 -4.72 -7.18 9.02
C PHE A 89 -4.70 -7.29 7.50
N ARG A 90 -5.75 -7.90 6.97
CA ARG A 90 -6.12 -7.86 5.55
C ARG A 90 -7.12 -6.75 5.32
N ILE A 91 -6.89 -5.91 4.32
CA ILE A 91 -7.83 -4.86 3.92
C ILE A 91 -8.98 -5.52 3.14
N THR A 92 -10.21 -5.31 3.58
CA THR A 92 -11.42 -5.93 2.98
C THR A 92 -12.34 -4.93 2.30
N ASP A 93 -12.36 -3.67 2.75
CA ASP A 93 -13.06 -2.57 2.06
C ASP A 93 -12.28 -1.27 2.25
N ILE A 94 -12.37 -0.39 1.26
CA ILE A 94 -11.78 0.94 1.28
C ILE A 94 -12.86 2.02 1.16
N LEU A 95 -12.58 3.18 1.73
CA LEU A 95 -13.39 4.39 1.57
C LEU A 95 -12.58 5.38 0.75
N ILE A 96 -13.12 5.78 -0.40
CA ILE A 96 -12.51 6.78 -1.28
C ILE A 96 -13.33 8.06 -1.19
N GLN A 97 -12.67 9.19 -0.94
CA GLN A 97 -13.29 10.50 -0.84
C GLN A 97 -12.54 11.50 -1.73
N PRO A 98 -13.24 12.46 -2.35
CA PRO A 98 -12.57 13.49 -3.12
C PRO A 98 -11.81 14.43 -2.21
N PHE A 99 -10.56 14.71 -2.57
CA PHE A 99 -9.78 15.73 -1.89
C PHE A 99 -10.27 17.12 -2.34
N ASP A 100 -10.41 17.33 -3.64
CA ASP A 100 -10.80 18.61 -4.22
C ASP A 100 -12.23 19.04 -3.81
N ILE A 101 -12.51 20.35 -3.90
CA ILE A 101 -13.87 20.88 -3.77
C ILE A 101 -14.60 20.69 -5.12
N PHE A 102 -15.62 19.84 -5.11
CA PHE A 102 -16.57 19.73 -6.22
C PHE A 102 -17.65 20.80 -6.10
N ASP A 103 -17.75 21.68 -7.10
CA ASP A 103 -18.96 22.45 -7.36
C ASP A 103 -19.72 21.76 -8.51
N GLU A 104 -20.68 20.90 -8.16
CA GLU A 104 -21.48 20.14 -9.15
C GLU A 104 -22.15 21.04 -10.21
N GLU A 105 -22.47 22.30 -9.87
CA GLU A 105 -23.15 23.24 -10.78
C GLU A 105 -22.23 23.96 -11.78
N SER A 106 -20.95 24.16 -11.46
CA SER A 106 -19.99 24.85 -12.32
C SER A 106 -19.27 23.87 -13.25
N ASP A 107 -18.93 22.68 -12.74
CA ASP A 107 -18.16 21.68 -13.48
C ASP A 107 -19.01 20.84 -14.44
N ALA A 108 -20.33 20.74 -14.24
CA ALA A 108 -21.24 20.10 -15.20
C ALA A 108 -21.34 20.84 -16.55
N LYS A 109 -20.87 22.09 -16.63
CA LYS A 109 -20.93 22.93 -17.85
C LYS A 109 -19.65 22.93 -18.67
N SER A 110 -18.53 22.41 -18.16
CA SER A 110 -17.29 22.25 -18.92
C SER A 110 -17.28 20.91 -19.67
N ASN A 111 -16.44 20.74 -20.69
CA ASN A 111 -16.26 19.49 -21.46
C ASN A 111 -15.76 18.29 -20.60
N SER A 112 -15.85 18.37 -19.26
CA SER A 112 -15.34 17.45 -18.23
C SER A 112 -16.24 16.24 -17.94
N SER A 113 -17.45 16.19 -18.50
CA SER A 113 -18.45 15.16 -18.15
C SER A 113 -18.01 13.72 -18.48
N SER A 114 -17.24 13.50 -19.54
CA SER A 114 -16.70 12.19 -19.91
C SER A 114 -15.52 11.77 -19.04
N ASN A 115 -14.62 12.71 -18.71
CA ASN A 115 -13.47 12.45 -17.84
C ASN A 115 -13.93 12.16 -16.41
N ASN A 116 -14.89 12.93 -15.88
CA ASN A 116 -15.47 12.68 -14.57
C ASN A 116 -16.13 11.29 -14.50
N LYS A 117 -16.88 10.90 -15.55
CA LYS A 117 -17.44 9.54 -15.63
C LYS A 117 -16.38 8.44 -15.67
N TYR A 118 -15.26 8.67 -16.37
CA TYR A 118 -14.15 7.73 -16.41
C TYR A 118 -13.46 7.60 -15.05
N GLU A 119 -13.21 8.71 -14.36
CA GLU A 119 -12.61 8.71 -13.02
C GLU A 119 -13.50 8.00 -11.98
N LEU A 120 -14.80 8.29 -11.98
CA LEU A 120 -15.76 7.58 -11.12
C LEU A 120 -15.75 6.06 -11.37
N ARG A 121 -15.60 5.65 -12.63
CA ARG A 121 -15.43 4.24 -12.97
C ARG A 121 -14.11 3.68 -12.43
N CYS A 122 -12.99 4.39 -12.58
CA CYS A 122 -11.71 3.96 -12.03
C CYS A 122 -11.77 3.77 -10.50
N ILE A 123 -12.49 4.64 -9.80
CA ILE A 123 -12.71 4.55 -8.35
C ILE A 123 -13.53 3.32 -7.98
N GLU A 124 -14.60 3.05 -8.74
CA GLU A 124 -15.41 1.86 -8.54
C GLU A 124 -14.58 0.58 -8.76
N GLU A 125 -13.80 0.51 -9.84
CA GLU A 125 -12.90 -0.61 -10.14
C GLU A 125 -11.82 -0.77 -9.07
N LEU A 126 -11.25 0.34 -8.57
CA LEU A 126 -10.29 0.31 -7.47
C LEU A 126 -10.92 -0.27 -6.20
N ARG A 127 -12.14 0.14 -5.86
CA ARG A 127 -12.86 -0.40 -4.71
C ARG A 127 -13.15 -1.89 -4.86
N LEU A 128 -13.63 -2.31 -6.04
CA LEU A 128 -13.87 -3.72 -6.36
C LEU A 128 -12.56 -4.53 -6.28
N TRP A 129 -11.44 -3.97 -6.75
CA TRP A 129 -10.15 -4.65 -6.68
C TRP A 129 -9.76 -5.01 -5.24
N TYR A 130 -9.91 -4.09 -4.29
CA TYR A 130 -9.64 -4.38 -2.87
C TYR A 130 -10.62 -5.42 -2.31
N GLN A 131 -11.92 -5.30 -2.62
CA GLN A 131 -12.96 -6.18 -2.09
C GLN A 131 -12.87 -7.62 -2.62
N GLU A 132 -12.59 -7.79 -3.92
CA GLU A 132 -12.60 -9.08 -4.59
C GLU A 132 -11.26 -9.82 -4.46
N THR A 133 -10.13 -9.10 -4.59
CA THR A 133 -8.82 -9.77 -4.54
C THR A 133 -8.29 -9.98 -3.15
N GLN A 134 -8.66 -9.10 -2.20
CA GLN A 134 -8.26 -9.15 -0.79
C GLN A 134 -6.77 -9.47 -0.60
N CYS A 135 -5.93 -8.85 -1.42
CA CYS A 135 -4.50 -9.16 -1.51
C CYS A 135 -3.61 -8.14 -0.81
N PHE A 136 -4.20 -7.20 -0.06
CA PHE A 136 -3.49 -6.15 0.65
C PHE A 136 -3.46 -6.40 2.15
N TYR A 137 -2.27 -6.30 2.74
CA TYR A 137 -2.02 -6.59 4.14
C TYR A 137 -1.16 -5.51 4.78
N TYR A 138 -1.39 -5.25 6.06
CA TYR A 138 -0.58 -4.33 6.85
C TYR A 138 -0.53 -4.75 8.32
N SER A 139 0.41 -4.18 9.05
CA SER A 139 0.48 -4.23 10.51
C SER A 139 1.00 -2.90 11.02
N SER A 140 0.41 -2.41 12.11
CA SER A 140 0.83 -1.14 12.72
C SER A 140 2.06 -1.29 13.62
N THR A 141 2.49 -2.52 13.91
CA THR A 141 3.63 -2.79 14.81
C THR A 141 4.70 -3.68 14.19
N TYR A 142 4.41 -4.36 13.08
CA TYR A 142 5.36 -5.25 12.40
C TYR A 142 5.60 -4.84 10.96
N ASP A 143 6.87 -4.83 10.55
CA ASP A 143 7.22 -4.52 9.16
C ASP A 143 7.06 -5.76 8.27
N LEU A 144 5.94 -5.80 7.55
CA LEU A 144 5.65 -6.86 6.58
C LEU A 144 6.48 -6.76 5.31
N THR A 145 7.09 -5.63 5.00
CA THR A 145 7.85 -5.46 3.74
C THR A 145 9.18 -6.23 3.77
N ASN A 146 9.72 -6.46 4.96
CA ASN A 146 10.94 -7.19 5.19
C ASN A 146 10.70 -8.65 5.62
N SER A 147 11.62 -9.53 5.23
CA SER A 147 11.69 -10.87 5.80
C SER A 147 12.26 -10.83 7.22
N MET A 148 11.97 -11.82 8.06
CA MET A 148 12.52 -11.89 9.42
C MET A 148 14.05 -11.80 9.45
N GLN A 149 14.75 -12.41 8.48
CA GLN A 149 16.20 -12.30 8.37
C GLN A 149 16.69 -10.85 8.15
N ARG A 150 15.98 -10.07 7.32
CA ARG A 150 16.28 -8.66 7.10
C ARG A 150 15.91 -7.83 8.33
N SER A 151 14.79 -8.17 8.97
CA SER A 151 14.30 -7.49 10.16
C SER A 151 15.16 -7.65 11.39
N TYR A 152 15.98 -8.71 11.46
CA TYR A 152 16.81 -9.00 12.63
C TYR A 152 17.79 -7.88 13.02
N ASN A 153 18.29 -7.11 12.05
CA ASN A 153 19.24 -6.03 12.28
C ASN A 153 18.61 -4.63 12.32
N HIS A 154 17.27 -4.53 12.26
CA HIS A 154 16.62 -3.21 12.28
C HIS A 154 16.60 -2.64 13.69
N ASP A 155 16.80 -1.33 13.77
CA ASP A 155 16.60 -0.56 14.98
C ASP A 155 15.08 -0.27 15.12
N ASP A 156 14.48 -0.81 16.18
CA ASP A 156 13.05 -0.63 16.47
C ASP A 156 12.70 0.81 16.89
N THR A 157 13.68 1.67 17.15
CA THR A 157 13.45 3.11 17.37
C THR A 157 13.11 3.85 16.07
N ILE A 158 13.41 3.26 14.91
CA ILE A 158 13.13 3.84 13.61
C ILE A 158 11.68 3.50 13.20
N PRO A 159 10.88 4.49 12.75
CA PRO A 159 9.52 4.26 12.28
C PRO A 159 9.41 3.18 11.18
N LEU A 160 8.31 2.42 11.18
CA LEU A 160 8.07 1.29 10.26
C LEU A 160 8.33 1.63 8.79
N TRP A 161 7.87 2.80 8.35
CA TRP A 161 7.95 3.19 6.95
C TRP A 161 9.37 3.52 6.49
N LYS A 162 10.27 3.96 7.39
CA LYS A 162 11.67 4.24 7.07
C LYS A 162 12.51 2.98 6.92
N ARG A 163 12.17 1.94 7.68
CA ARG A 163 12.80 0.61 7.59
C ARG A 163 12.21 -0.27 6.49
N ALA A 164 11.07 0.13 5.94
CA ALA A 164 10.35 -0.65 4.95
C ALA A 164 11.19 -0.86 3.68
N ASP A 165 11.17 -2.09 3.17
CA ASP A 165 11.74 -2.44 1.87
C ASP A 165 10.88 -1.82 0.77
N GLU A 166 11.45 -0.85 0.05
CA GLU A 166 10.75 -0.09 -0.99
C GLU A 166 10.13 -0.99 -2.06
N ARG A 167 10.74 -2.15 -2.33
CA ARG A 167 10.25 -3.14 -3.30
C ARG A 167 8.85 -3.64 -2.92
N TYR A 168 8.48 -3.64 -1.65
CA TYR A 168 7.23 -4.18 -1.15
C TYR A 168 6.28 -3.15 -0.54
N PHE A 169 6.65 -1.87 -0.56
CA PHE A 169 5.85 -0.78 -0.02
C PHE A 169 4.88 -0.23 -1.09
N TRP A 170 3.73 -0.90 -1.27
CA TRP A 170 2.84 -0.67 -2.42
C TRP A 170 2.18 0.70 -2.48
N ASN A 171 1.89 1.29 -1.33
CA ASN A 171 1.26 2.61 -1.23
C ASN A 171 2.26 3.75 -1.00
N ARG A 172 3.58 3.50 -1.09
CA ARG A 172 4.61 4.53 -0.87
C ARG A 172 4.40 5.77 -1.75
N ALA A 173 4.11 5.57 -3.04
CA ALA A 173 3.87 6.67 -3.97
C ALA A 173 2.60 7.48 -3.63
N MET A 174 1.58 6.84 -3.05
CA MET A 174 0.35 7.51 -2.61
C MET A 174 0.57 8.33 -1.32
N LEU A 175 1.66 8.06 -0.61
CA LEU A 175 2.04 8.74 0.64
C LEU A 175 3.16 9.77 0.43
N SER A 176 3.51 10.11 -0.82
CA SER A 176 4.66 10.96 -1.12
C SER A 176 4.60 12.31 -0.39
N GLU A 177 3.45 12.97 -0.34
CA GLU A 177 3.30 14.26 0.36
C GLU A 177 3.62 14.14 1.86
N LEU A 178 3.20 13.05 2.51
CA LEU A 178 3.51 12.81 3.93
C LEU A 178 4.99 12.49 4.15
N ILE A 179 5.59 11.73 3.23
CA ILE A 179 7.00 11.33 3.29
C ILE A 179 7.91 12.55 3.05
N ASP A 180 7.58 13.39 2.07
CA ASP A 180 8.37 14.56 1.70
C ASP A 180 8.31 15.65 2.77
N GLN A 181 7.27 15.66 3.61
CA GLN A 181 7.09 16.59 4.74
C GLN A 181 7.41 15.96 6.11
N GLU A 182 8.22 14.90 6.15
CA GLU A 182 8.51 14.15 7.38
C GLU A 182 9.07 14.98 8.55
N GLU A 183 9.73 16.10 8.26
CA GLU A 183 10.27 17.01 9.29
C GLU A 183 9.16 17.79 10.03
N HIS A 184 7.96 17.85 9.45
CA HIS A 184 6.85 18.69 9.91
C HIS A 184 5.60 17.90 10.24
N LEU A 185 5.49 16.66 9.75
CA LEU A 185 4.31 15.82 9.92
C LEU A 185 4.57 14.63 10.84
N ASP A 186 3.53 14.29 11.60
CA ASP A 186 3.51 13.09 12.41
C ASP A 186 3.58 11.83 11.52
N THR A 187 4.73 11.17 11.51
CA THR A 187 4.96 10.03 10.63
C THR A 187 4.19 8.77 11.01
N ARG A 188 3.45 8.76 12.13
CA ARG A 188 2.56 7.66 12.54
C ARG A 188 1.42 7.41 11.55
N TRP A 189 1.10 8.39 10.71
CA TRP A 189 0.10 8.27 9.65
C TRP A 189 0.61 7.52 8.41
N ILE A 190 1.92 7.25 8.33
CA ILE A 190 2.54 6.56 7.19
C ILE A 190 2.54 5.06 7.49
N GLN A 191 1.56 4.34 6.94
CA GLN A 191 1.39 2.90 7.13
C GLN A 191 1.83 2.13 5.88
N PRO A 192 2.91 1.32 5.94
CA PRO A 192 3.28 0.42 4.86
C PRO A 192 2.23 -0.67 4.62
N ILE A 193 1.85 -0.84 3.36
CA ILE A 193 0.94 -1.89 2.88
C ILE A 193 1.69 -2.76 1.88
N ILE A 194 1.62 -4.08 2.05
CA ILE A 194 2.11 -5.05 1.08
C ILE A 194 0.96 -5.56 0.20
N MET A 195 1.27 -5.92 -1.05
CA MET A 195 0.40 -6.74 -1.88
C MET A 195 0.94 -8.17 -1.96
N GLY A 196 0.06 -9.16 -1.82
CA GLY A 196 0.41 -10.56 -2.02
C GLY A 196 -0.57 -11.48 -1.29
N TYR A 197 -0.05 -12.34 -0.41
CA TYR A 197 -0.85 -13.31 0.32
C TYR A 197 -0.28 -13.54 1.71
N LEU A 198 -1.17 -13.72 2.68
CA LEU A 198 -0.77 -14.09 4.03
C LEU A 198 -1.77 -15.07 4.62
N SER A 199 -1.26 -16.13 5.25
CA SER A 199 -2.05 -17.06 6.04
C SER A 199 -1.19 -17.65 7.15
N GLU A 200 -1.84 -18.02 8.25
CA GLU A 200 -1.23 -18.87 9.28
C GLU A 200 -1.89 -20.25 9.27
N CYS A 201 -1.18 -21.22 9.84
CA CYS A 201 -1.76 -22.46 10.30
C CYS A 201 -1.06 -22.90 11.60
N HIS A 202 -1.82 -23.53 12.48
CA HIS A 202 -1.32 -24.10 13.72
C HIS A 202 -1.39 -25.62 13.65
N PHE A 203 -0.35 -26.29 14.10
CA PHE A 203 -0.35 -27.74 14.25
C PHE A 203 0.51 -28.18 15.42
N GLU A 204 0.06 -29.24 16.08
CA GLU A 204 0.75 -29.87 17.20
C GLU A 204 1.60 -31.02 16.64
N VAL A 205 2.90 -31.03 16.93
CA VAL A 205 3.79 -32.14 16.54
C VAL A 205 3.77 -33.23 17.60
N ASP A 206 3.76 -32.83 18.88
CA ASP A 206 3.61 -33.67 20.06
C ASP A 206 2.92 -32.87 21.18
N GLN A 207 2.82 -33.46 22.38
CA GLN A 207 2.12 -32.85 23.53
C GLN A 207 2.76 -31.55 24.04
N GLU A 208 4.01 -31.27 23.69
CA GLU A 208 4.77 -30.10 24.18
C GLU A 208 5.08 -29.10 23.05
N THR A 209 5.00 -29.53 21.78
CA THR A 209 5.45 -28.75 20.62
C THR A 209 4.28 -28.28 19.77
N ASN A 210 3.83 -27.06 20.05
CA ASN A 210 2.90 -26.33 19.21
C ASN A 210 3.65 -25.46 18.20
N ILE A 211 3.27 -25.61 16.93
CA ILE A 211 3.91 -24.89 15.84
C ILE A 211 2.90 -23.96 15.17
N GLN A 212 3.27 -22.70 15.03
CA GLN A 212 2.61 -21.74 14.16
C GLN A 212 3.46 -21.59 12.89
N LEU A 213 2.88 -21.94 11.75
CA LEU A 213 3.47 -21.73 10.43
C LEU A 213 2.75 -20.56 9.77
N ILE A 214 3.50 -19.53 9.41
CA ILE A 214 2.98 -18.34 8.73
C ILE A 214 3.60 -18.29 7.34
N LEU A 215 2.75 -18.21 6.32
CA LEU A 215 3.17 -18.07 4.93
C LEU A 215 2.91 -16.63 4.50
N ILE A 216 3.98 -15.89 4.19
CA ILE A 216 3.92 -14.50 3.77
C ILE A 216 4.45 -14.41 2.34
N SER A 217 3.61 -14.01 1.38
CA SER A 217 4.04 -13.72 0.01
C SER A 217 3.89 -12.23 -0.27
N ARG A 218 4.96 -11.61 -0.77
CA ARG A 218 5.06 -10.17 -1.03
C ARG A 218 5.43 -9.97 -2.49
N ARG A 219 4.61 -9.23 -3.22
CA ARG A 219 4.83 -8.91 -4.63
C ARG A 219 5.62 -7.62 -4.74
N ASN A 220 6.62 -7.57 -5.60
CA ASN A 220 7.38 -6.36 -5.86
C ASN A 220 6.50 -5.31 -6.57
N CYS A 221 6.55 -4.06 -6.14
CA CYS A 221 5.86 -2.92 -6.75
C CYS A 221 6.60 -2.41 -8.01
N HIS A 222 7.93 -2.59 -8.09
CA HIS A 222 8.71 -2.25 -9.28
C HIS A 222 8.40 -3.18 -10.44
N ARG A 223 8.30 -2.60 -11.64
CA ARG A 223 7.97 -3.32 -12.88
C ARG A 223 6.73 -4.22 -12.73
N ALA A 224 5.79 -3.81 -11.88
CA ALA A 224 4.49 -4.44 -11.75
C ALA A 224 3.69 -4.20 -13.03
N GLY A 225 2.99 -5.24 -13.50
CA GLY A 225 2.13 -5.13 -14.66
C GLY A 225 1.66 -6.48 -15.17
N VAL A 226 0.76 -6.45 -16.13
CA VAL A 226 0.17 -7.67 -16.68
C VAL A 226 1.19 -8.46 -17.49
N ARG A 227 1.06 -9.78 -17.48
CA ARG A 227 1.99 -10.73 -18.12
C ARG A 227 2.22 -10.50 -19.61
N MET A 228 1.28 -9.84 -20.29
CA MET A 228 1.35 -9.50 -21.72
C MET A 228 2.11 -8.19 -21.99
N HIS A 229 2.26 -7.33 -20.99
CA HIS A 229 2.93 -6.03 -21.12
C HIS A 229 4.27 -5.96 -20.37
N CYS A 230 4.43 -6.71 -19.28
CA CYS A 230 5.64 -6.68 -18.46
C CYS A 230 6.30 -8.06 -18.39
N ARG A 231 7.49 -8.17 -19.00
CA ARG A 231 8.37 -9.35 -18.96
C ARG A 231 9.83 -8.92 -18.90
N GLY A 232 10.67 -9.85 -18.45
CA GLY A 232 12.09 -9.63 -18.35
C GLY A 232 12.48 -8.59 -17.30
N ILE A 233 13.69 -8.09 -17.45
CA ILE A 233 14.32 -7.06 -16.61
C ILE A 233 14.18 -5.67 -17.23
N ASP A 234 14.16 -4.62 -16.41
CA ASP A 234 14.34 -3.23 -16.86
C ASP A 234 15.80 -2.75 -16.75
N ASN A 235 16.01 -1.46 -16.98
CA ASN A 235 17.32 -0.83 -16.93
C ASN A 235 17.91 -0.78 -15.53
N ASP A 236 17.04 -0.73 -14.51
CA ASP A 236 17.41 -0.60 -13.11
C ASP A 236 17.59 -1.97 -12.43
N GLY A 237 17.41 -3.06 -13.19
CA GLY A 237 17.61 -4.42 -12.72
C GLY A 237 16.37 -5.07 -12.12
N ASN A 238 15.20 -4.41 -12.17
CA ASN A 238 13.96 -4.97 -11.63
C ASN A 238 13.36 -5.96 -12.62
N VAL A 239 13.08 -7.17 -12.15
CA VAL A 239 12.41 -8.19 -12.96
C VAL A 239 10.89 -8.11 -12.78
N ALA A 240 10.15 -8.23 -13.87
CA ALA A 240 8.70 -8.20 -13.82
C ALA A 240 8.16 -9.38 -12.98
N ASN A 241 7.06 -9.15 -12.25
CA ASN A 241 6.38 -10.15 -11.41
C ASN A 241 7.29 -10.83 -10.37
N TYR A 242 8.25 -10.09 -9.80
CA TYR A 242 9.03 -10.58 -8.67
C TYR A 242 8.16 -10.74 -7.42
N VAL A 243 8.31 -11.88 -6.73
CA VAL A 243 7.60 -12.22 -5.49
C VAL A 243 8.59 -12.90 -4.55
N GLU A 244 8.60 -12.47 -3.29
CA GLU A 244 9.24 -13.19 -2.19
C GLU A 244 8.15 -13.90 -1.39
N THR A 245 8.29 -15.22 -1.22
CA THR A 245 7.44 -16.04 -0.36
C THR A 245 8.27 -16.56 0.80
N GLU A 246 7.93 -16.15 2.00
CA GLU A 246 8.57 -16.54 3.25
C GLU A 246 7.68 -17.48 4.05
N GLN A 247 8.28 -18.56 4.53
CA GLN A 247 7.71 -19.45 5.52
C GLN A 247 8.36 -19.14 6.86
N VAL A 248 7.53 -18.71 7.81
CA VAL A 248 7.92 -18.40 9.18
C VAL A 248 7.40 -19.51 10.08
N LEU A 249 8.30 -20.23 10.73
CA LEU A 249 7.97 -21.29 11.67
C LEU A 249 8.24 -20.79 13.10
N TRP A 250 7.22 -20.74 13.92
CA TRP A 250 7.30 -20.41 15.34
C TRP A 250 7.04 -21.66 16.18
N THR A 251 7.99 -22.04 17.01
CA THR A 251 7.93 -23.25 17.87
C THR A 251 7.84 -22.91 19.36
N GLY A 252 7.54 -21.66 19.69
CA GLY A 252 7.57 -21.11 21.06
C GLY A 252 8.98 -20.75 21.54
N HIS A 253 9.98 -21.59 21.25
CA HIS A 253 11.38 -21.36 21.63
C HIS A 253 12.24 -20.86 20.48
N ASN A 254 11.98 -21.35 19.27
CA ASN A 254 12.77 -21.02 18.08
C ASN A 254 11.89 -20.44 16.99
N VAL A 255 12.53 -19.58 16.20
CA VAL A 255 11.94 -18.92 15.05
C VAL A 255 12.79 -19.26 13.83
N MET A 256 12.16 -19.78 12.78
CA MET A 256 12.84 -20.09 11.52
C MET A 256 12.17 -19.31 10.39
N SER A 257 12.99 -18.76 9.49
CA SER A 257 12.52 -18.09 8.27
C SER A 257 13.14 -18.80 7.06
N PHE A 258 12.30 -19.18 6.12
CA PHE A 258 12.73 -19.73 4.85
C PHE A 258 12.11 -18.94 3.70
N ILE A 259 12.96 -18.35 2.85
CA ILE A 259 12.52 -17.46 1.76
C ILE A 259 12.72 -18.17 0.42
N MET A 260 11.67 -18.13 -0.40
CA MET A 260 11.69 -18.50 -1.81
C MET A 260 11.41 -17.28 -2.66
N ILE A 261 12.03 -17.20 -3.83
CA ILE A 261 11.81 -16.12 -4.78
C ILE A 261 11.26 -16.67 -6.10
N ARG A 262 10.40 -15.88 -6.74
CA ARG A 262 9.88 -16.14 -8.08
C ARG A 262 9.85 -14.83 -8.85
N GLY A 263 10.22 -14.84 -10.12
CA GLY A 263 10.15 -13.66 -10.97
C GLY A 263 10.30 -13.99 -12.45
N SER A 264 10.21 -12.97 -13.30
CA SER A 264 10.59 -13.13 -14.70
C SER A 264 12.08 -13.44 -14.82
N VAL A 265 12.43 -14.20 -15.87
CA VAL A 265 13.84 -14.46 -16.22
C VAL A 265 14.55 -13.11 -16.43
N PRO A 266 15.71 -12.87 -15.78
CA PRO A 266 16.39 -11.57 -15.73
C PRO A 266 17.15 -11.25 -17.03
N ILE A 267 16.42 -11.18 -18.15
CA ILE A 267 16.94 -10.84 -19.47
C ILE A 267 16.03 -9.76 -20.06
N PHE A 268 16.55 -8.93 -20.97
CA PHE A 268 15.72 -8.02 -21.75
C PHE A 268 14.97 -8.81 -22.82
N TRP A 269 13.73 -9.18 -22.54
CA TRP A 269 12.89 -9.92 -23.46
C TRP A 269 11.42 -9.51 -23.39
N SER A 270 10.78 -9.63 -24.56
CA SER A 270 9.36 -9.36 -24.76
C SER A 270 8.71 -10.56 -25.44
N GLN A 271 7.39 -10.63 -25.38
CA GLN A 271 6.61 -11.64 -26.09
C GLN A 271 5.44 -10.95 -26.81
N PRO A 272 5.73 -10.13 -27.83
CA PRO A 272 4.72 -9.29 -28.46
C PRO A 272 3.74 -10.13 -29.29
N GLY A 273 2.44 -9.83 -29.16
CA GLY A 273 1.39 -10.42 -29.97
C GLY A 273 0.22 -10.95 -29.14
N ILE A 274 -0.97 -10.95 -29.76
CA ILE A 274 -2.23 -11.46 -29.18
C ILE A 274 -2.44 -12.94 -29.53
N ARG A 275 -1.55 -13.53 -30.32
CA ARG A 275 -1.60 -14.96 -30.70
C ARG A 275 -1.48 -15.84 -29.45
N TYR A 276 -2.06 -17.03 -29.50
CA TYR A 276 -2.08 -17.98 -28.37
C TYR A 276 -0.68 -18.30 -27.79
N ARG A 277 0.37 -18.31 -28.62
CA ARG A 277 1.78 -18.45 -28.20
C ARG A 277 2.70 -17.62 -29.11
N PRO A 278 2.88 -16.31 -28.85
CA PRO A 278 3.86 -15.53 -29.59
C PRO A 278 5.27 -16.02 -29.22
N PRO A 279 6.23 -16.13 -30.16
CA PRO A 279 7.59 -16.50 -29.81
C PRO A 279 8.22 -15.40 -28.94
N PRO A 280 9.02 -15.77 -27.91
CA PRO A 280 9.76 -14.78 -27.14
C PRO A 280 10.82 -14.10 -28.02
N LYS A 281 10.98 -12.80 -27.86
CA LYS A 281 12.00 -11.99 -28.54
C LYS A 281 12.97 -11.45 -27.50
N ILE A 282 14.27 -11.62 -27.75
CA ILE A 282 15.31 -10.96 -26.96
C ILE A 282 15.46 -9.55 -27.53
N ASP A 283 15.28 -8.54 -26.68
CA ASP A 283 15.21 -7.15 -27.11
C ASP A 283 16.59 -6.47 -27.20
N ARG A 284 17.59 -6.96 -26.45
CA ARG A 284 18.97 -6.47 -26.51
C ARG A 284 19.93 -7.42 -27.20
N SER A 285 20.86 -6.86 -27.96
CA SER A 285 21.88 -7.64 -28.66
C SER A 285 22.88 -8.25 -27.66
N LYS A 286 23.58 -9.33 -28.08
CA LYS A 286 24.64 -9.96 -27.26
C LYS A 286 25.78 -8.99 -26.89
N LEU A 287 26.00 -7.93 -27.69
CA LEU A 287 27.02 -6.91 -27.41
C LEU A 287 26.60 -5.99 -26.26
N GLU A 288 25.35 -5.54 -26.26
CA GLU A 288 24.80 -4.66 -25.21
C GLU A 288 24.71 -5.38 -23.87
N LEU A 289 24.41 -6.68 -23.88
CA LEU A 289 24.40 -7.51 -22.67
C LEU A 289 25.81 -7.68 -22.05
N LYS A 290 26.88 -7.72 -22.87
CA LYS A 290 28.26 -7.83 -22.37
C LYS A 290 28.71 -6.58 -21.62
N ASN A 291 28.33 -5.39 -22.11
CA ASN A 291 28.71 -4.12 -21.51
C ASN A 291 28.08 -3.89 -20.13
N ILE A 292 26.91 -4.50 -19.86
CA ILE A 292 26.23 -4.41 -18.56
C ILE A 292 26.91 -5.30 -17.52
N VAL A 293 27.41 -6.48 -17.92
CA VAL A 293 28.11 -7.41 -17.00
C VAL A 293 29.50 -6.89 -16.62
N SER A 294 30.13 -6.08 -17.47
CA SER A 294 31.44 -5.46 -17.22
C SER A 294 31.41 -4.20 -16.34
N LEU A 295 30.24 -3.76 -15.87
CA LEU A 295 30.07 -2.59 -14.98
C LEU A 295 30.01 -2.96 -13.48
N LYS A 296 30.55 -4.12 -13.10
CA LYS A 296 30.77 -4.51 -11.70
C LYS A 296 32.25 -4.47 -11.35
#